data_AF-A0A1Y3STM9-F1
#
_entry.id   AF-A0A1Y3STM9-F1
#
_cell.length_a   1.000
_cell.length_b   1.000
_cell.length_c   1.000
_cell.angle_alpha   90.00
_cell.angle_beta   90.00
_cell.angle_gamma   90.00
#
_symmetry.space_group_name_H-M   'P 1'
#
loop_
_entity.id
_entity.type
_entity.pdbx_description
1 polymer ?
#
loop_
_entity_poly.entity_id
_entity_poly.type
_entity_poly.pdbx_seq_one_letter_code
_entity_poly.pdbx_strand_id
1 'polypeptide(L)'
;MSEKLLDLLRIFLEKYLVPTVIAIVLSFITYYFTPTDNRLLLKFTIWGYSVFLFCVWFLCIKFVIWLIEKIQYHNYSKGIEERSKQRKASELQEDLEWIWTEIDSLSSNDYKILLQFIKNGNKPYYSSSIYCGDCLLNSEWVHKTVSKPAKQELIQSKRDSSSRASSLPAYETISGTYQYILRNDIYQLLKYSYATYGRISHFER
;
A
#
# COMPACT_ATOMS: atom_id res chain seq x y z
N MET A 1 -17.64 50.37 -13.49
CA MET A 1 -16.24 50.25 -13.01
C MET A 1 -16.15 50.42 -11.50
N SER A 2 -16.94 51.33 -10.91
CA SER A 2 -17.13 51.50 -9.47
C SER A 2 -17.70 50.26 -8.74
N GLU A 3 -18.69 49.57 -9.33
CA GLU A 3 -19.33 48.41 -8.68
C GLU A 3 -18.36 47.24 -8.46
N LYS A 4 -17.50 46.95 -9.45
CA LYS A 4 -16.45 45.91 -9.31
C LYS A 4 -15.39 46.28 -8.28
N LEU A 5 -15.08 47.57 -8.15
CA LEU A 5 -14.16 48.09 -7.12
C LEU A 5 -14.78 47.96 -5.73
N LEU A 6 -16.07 48.26 -5.57
CA LEU A 6 -16.81 48.10 -4.32
C LEU A 6 -16.87 46.63 -3.88
N ASP A 7 -17.14 45.71 -4.79
CA ASP A 7 -17.14 44.27 -4.49
C ASP A 7 -15.76 43.75 -4.10
N LEU A 8 -14.70 44.17 -4.80
CA LEU A 8 -13.32 43.84 -4.43
C LEU A 8 -12.96 44.37 -3.04
N LEU A 9 -13.37 45.59 -2.73
CA LEU A 9 -13.09 46.23 -1.46
C LEU A 9 -13.87 45.57 -0.31
N ARG A 10 -15.09 45.11 -0.58
CA ARG A 10 -15.90 44.31 0.35
C ARG A 10 -15.25 42.96 0.65
N ILE A 11 -14.85 42.21 -0.38
CA ILE A 11 -14.19 40.91 -0.23
C ILE A 11 -12.84 41.06 0.51
N PHE A 12 -12.11 42.13 0.20
CA PHE A 12 -10.87 42.45 0.89
C PHE A 12 -11.10 42.78 2.36
N LEU A 13 -12.07 43.63 2.68
CA LEU A 13 -12.43 43.91 4.07
C LEU A 13 -12.86 42.62 4.78
N GLU A 14 -13.78 41.83 4.25
CA GLU A 14 -14.30 40.65 4.95
C GLU A 14 -13.20 39.63 5.31
N LYS A 15 -12.23 39.40 4.42
CA LYS A 15 -11.18 38.39 4.60
C LYS A 15 -9.87 38.93 5.16
N TYR A 16 -9.64 40.23 5.08
CA TYR A 16 -8.37 40.87 5.46
C TYR A 16 -8.56 41.99 6.50
N LEU A 17 -9.77 42.23 7.03
CA LEU A 17 -10.04 43.29 8.02
C LEU A 17 -9.10 43.19 9.21
N VAL A 18 -9.06 42.01 9.83
CA VAL A 18 -8.30 41.78 11.07
C VAL A 18 -6.79 42.00 10.84
N PRO A 19 -6.16 41.36 9.83
CA PRO A 19 -4.78 41.67 9.46
C PRO A 19 -4.53 43.15 9.14
N THR A 20 -5.47 43.80 8.47
CA THR A 20 -5.36 45.22 8.08
C THR A 20 -5.37 46.13 9.29
N VAL A 21 -6.31 45.93 10.22
CA VAL A 21 -6.41 46.70 11.47
C VAL A 21 -5.17 46.50 12.33
N ILE A 22 -4.69 45.26 12.49
CA ILE A 22 -3.47 44.96 13.23
C ILE A 22 -2.26 45.64 12.58
N ALA A 23 -2.13 45.59 11.24
CA ALA A 23 -1.06 46.26 10.52
C ALA A 23 -1.08 47.78 10.70
N ILE A 24 -2.26 48.40 10.71
CA ILE A 24 -2.42 49.83 10.95
C ILE A 24 -1.93 50.19 12.37
N VAL A 25 -2.38 49.45 13.39
CA VAL A 25 -1.98 49.69 14.79
C VAL A 25 -0.47 49.53 14.96
N LEU A 26 0.12 48.46 14.41
CA LEU A 26 1.56 48.23 14.47
C LEU A 26 2.37 49.28 13.72
N SER A 27 1.87 49.75 12.57
CA SER A 27 2.46 50.87 11.82
C SER A 27 2.51 52.14 12.67
N PHE A 28 1.43 52.49 13.36
CA PHE A 28 1.42 53.65 14.26
C PHE A 28 2.39 53.52 15.44
N ILE A 29 2.46 52.33 16.04
CA ILE A 29 3.42 52.06 17.13
C ILE A 29 4.85 52.22 16.61
N THR A 30 5.19 51.59 15.47
CA THR A 30 6.53 51.71 14.88
C THR A 30 6.87 53.14 14.47
N TYR A 31 5.89 53.89 13.96
CA TYR A 31 6.06 55.31 13.67
C TYR A 31 6.37 56.12 14.93
N TYR A 32 5.65 55.90 16.03
CA TYR A 32 5.87 56.59 17.30
C TYR A 32 7.28 56.36 17.88
N PHE A 33 7.81 55.14 17.74
CA PHE A 33 9.17 54.80 18.17
C PHE A 33 10.26 55.21 17.16
N THR A 34 9.89 55.65 15.95
CA THR A 34 10.88 56.01 14.93
C THR A 34 11.51 57.38 15.28
N PRO A 35 12.84 57.48 15.40
CA PRO A 35 13.48 58.77 15.65
C PRO A 35 13.41 59.68 14.41
N THR A 36 13.35 60.99 14.64
CA THR A 36 13.10 62.00 13.61
C THR A 36 14.23 62.14 12.58
N ASP A 37 15.42 61.61 12.88
CA ASP A 37 16.60 61.55 12.02
C ASP A 37 16.64 60.30 11.11
N ASN A 38 15.61 59.45 11.15
CA ASN A 38 15.56 58.25 10.32
C ASN A 38 15.62 58.60 8.82
N ARG A 39 16.63 58.06 8.14
CA ARG A 39 16.87 58.23 6.69
C ARG A 39 15.66 57.89 5.82
N LEU A 40 14.86 56.90 6.22
CA LEU A 40 13.66 56.50 5.47
C LEU A 40 12.54 57.53 5.62
N LEU A 41 12.35 58.06 6.83
CA LEU A 41 11.36 59.09 7.11
C LEU A 41 11.68 60.40 6.38
N LEU A 42 12.97 60.79 6.36
CA LEU A 42 13.45 61.98 5.64
C LEU A 42 13.30 61.87 4.13
N LYS A 43 13.48 60.68 3.55
CA LYS A 43 13.36 60.46 2.08
C LYS A 43 11.93 60.29 1.61
N PHE A 44 11.09 59.58 2.38
CA PHE A 44 9.72 59.27 1.96
C PHE A 44 8.69 60.30 2.38
N THR A 45 9.07 61.30 3.18
CA THR A 45 8.13 62.23 3.83
C THR A 45 7.20 61.47 4.80
N ILE A 46 6.53 62.18 5.71
CA ILE A 46 5.67 61.60 6.76
C ILE A 46 4.61 60.64 6.19
N TRP A 47 3.94 61.04 5.10
CA TRP A 47 2.89 60.25 4.46
C TRP A 47 3.42 58.97 3.80
N GLY A 48 4.51 59.06 3.05
CA GLY A 48 5.09 57.90 2.36
C GLY A 48 5.66 56.87 3.34
N TYR A 49 6.27 57.33 4.43
CA TYR A 49 6.79 56.46 5.46
C TYR A 49 5.69 55.69 6.21
N SER A 50 4.55 56.33 6.49
CA SER A 50 3.39 55.69 7.14
C SER A 50 2.78 54.57 6.27
N VAL A 51 2.61 54.82 4.96
CA VAL A 51 2.11 53.81 4.01
C VAL A 51 3.10 52.65 3.89
N PHE A 52 4.40 52.94 3.86
CA PHE A 52 5.44 51.92 3.80
C PHE A 52 5.42 50.99 5.03
N LEU A 53 5.36 51.55 6.23
CA LEU A 53 5.28 50.77 7.47
C LEU A 53 4.03 49.88 7.51
N PHE A 54 2.89 50.40 7.06
CA PHE A 54 1.66 49.60 6.94
C PHE A 54 1.86 48.41 6.00
N CYS A 55 2.43 48.62 4.81
CA CYS A 55 2.69 47.54 3.86
C CYS A 55 3.64 46.48 4.44
N VAL A 56 4.70 46.88 5.13
CA VAL A 56 5.65 45.95 5.77
C VAL A 56 4.95 45.10 6.83
N TRP A 57 4.20 45.73 7.73
CA TRP A 57 3.48 45.00 8.79
C TRP A 57 2.40 44.07 8.23
N PHE A 58 1.67 44.51 7.21
CA PHE A 58 0.66 43.69 6.56
C PHE A 58 1.27 42.44 5.92
N LEU A 59 2.41 42.58 5.25
CA LEU A 59 3.16 41.44 4.69
C LEU A 59 3.66 40.50 5.80
N CYS A 60 4.21 41.04 6.89
CA CYS A 60 4.65 40.25 8.04
C CYS A 60 3.50 39.41 8.63
N ILE A 61 2.33 40.01 8.86
CA ILE A 61 1.16 39.30 9.40
C ILE A 61 0.73 38.18 8.45
N LYS A 62 0.68 38.46 7.14
CA LYS A 62 0.31 37.43 6.15
C LYS A 62 1.31 36.29 6.11
N PHE A 63 2.59 36.60 6.22
CA PHE A 63 3.63 35.59 6.29
C PHE A 63 3.47 34.71 7.55
N VAL A 64 3.17 35.30 8.71
CA VAL A 64 2.95 34.56 9.96
C VAL A 64 1.72 33.65 9.85
N ILE A 65 0.58 34.14 9.34
CA ILE A 65 -0.62 33.31 9.13
C ILE A 65 -0.31 32.12 8.22
N TRP A 66 0.36 32.38 7.10
CA TRP A 66 0.75 31.34 6.16
C TRP A 66 1.69 30.30 6.80
N LEU A 67 2.65 30.73 7.62
CA LEU A 67 3.53 29.81 8.35
C LEU A 67 2.76 28.90 9.30
N ILE A 68 1.81 29.46 10.06
CA ILE A 68 1.00 28.68 11.01
C ILE A 68 0.18 27.63 10.26
N GLU A 69 -0.52 28.02 9.19
CA GLU A 69 -1.30 27.11 8.34
C GLU A 69 -0.41 26.00 7.75
N LYS A 70 0.78 26.35 7.26
CA LYS A 70 1.72 25.40 6.68
C LYS A 70 2.24 24.40 7.70
N ILE A 71 2.57 24.83 8.92
CA ILE A 71 3.03 23.96 10.01
C ILE A 71 1.92 23.00 10.43
N GLN A 72 0.69 23.51 10.59
CA GLN A 72 -0.47 22.69 10.95
C GLN A 72 -0.75 21.61 9.90
N TYR A 73 -0.74 21.99 8.62
CA TYR A 73 -0.92 21.04 7.52
C TYR A 73 0.17 19.98 7.50
N HIS A 74 1.43 20.37 7.69
CA HIS A 74 2.54 19.42 7.72
C HIS A 74 2.41 18.42 8.87
N ASN A 75 2.11 18.89 10.09
CA ASN A 75 1.92 18.02 11.25
C ASN A 75 0.71 17.07 11.07
N TYR A 76 -0.38 17.56 10.48
CA TYR A 76 -1.54 16.73 10.17
C TYR A 76 -1.20 15.63 9.14
N SER A 77 -0.49 15.99 8.06
CA SER A 77 -0.08 15.04 7.03
C SER A 77 0.84 13.95 7.57
N LYS A 78 1.77 14.32 8.46
CA LYS A 78 2.70 13.40 9.11
C LYS A 78 1.95 12.42 10.02
N GLY A 79 0.96 12.90 10.78
CA GLY A 79 0.13 12.05 11.62
C GLY A 79 -0.69 11.02 10.83
N ILE A 80 -1.20 11.38 9.65
CA ILE A 80 -1.88 10.42 8.76
C ILE A 80 -0.90 9.38 8.23
N GLU A 81 0.28 9.80 7.80
CA GLU A 81 1.29 8.90 7.27
C GLU A 81 1.72 7.87 8.33
N GLU A 82 1.99 8.30 9.56
CA GLU A 82 2.35 7.43 10.68
C GLU A 82 1.25 6.41 11.00
N ARG A 83 -0.02 6.86 11.07
CA ARG A 83 -1.16 5.95 11.27
C ARG A 83 -1.30 4.95 10.14
N SER A 84 -1.08 5.37 8.89
CA SER A 84 -1.15 4.47 7.74
C SER A 84 -0.03 3.41 7.77
N LYS A 85 1.18 3.79 8.20
CA LYS A 85 2.30 2.87 8.40
C LYS A 85 2.01 1.87 9.50
N GLN A 86 1.48 2.34 10.64
CA GLN A 86 1.10 1.48 11.75
C GLN A 86 -0.01 0.49 11.36
N ARG A 87 -1.03 0.96 10.62
CA ARG A 87 -2.11 0.11 10.12
C ARG A 87 -1.61 -0.96 9.15
N LYS A 88 -0.73 -0.61 8.21
CA LYS A 88 -0.12 -1.60 7.32
C LYS A 88 0.72 -2.63 8.06
N ALA A 89 1.42 -2.21 9.11
CA ALA A 89 2.20 -3.11 9.94
C ALA A 89 1.29 -4.07 10.74
N SER A 90 0.17 -3.58 11.27
CA SER A 90 -0.81 -4.44 11.96
C SER A 90 -1.51 -5.40 10.99
N GLU A 91 -1.94 -4.92 9.82
CA GLU A 91 -2.53 -5.76 8.76
C GLU A 91 -1.56 -6.87 8.34
N LEU A 92 -0.28 -6.54 8.11
CA LEU A 92 0.75 -7.54 7.80
C LEU A 92 0.95 -8.54 8.94
N GLN A 93 0.89 -8.09 10.20
CA GLN A 93 1.03 -8.96 11.36
C GLN A 93 -0.18 -9.91 11.51
N GLU A 94 -1.40 -9.43 11.24
CA GLU A 94 -2.62 -10.25 11.20
C GLU A 94 -2.56 -11.28 10.07
N ASP A 95 -2.12 -10.89 8.87
CA ASP A 95 -1.94 -11.80 7.74
C ASP A 95 -0.91 -12.90 8.06
N LEU A 96 0.20 -12.53 8.73
CA LEU A 96 1.22 -13.47 9.18
C LEU A 96 0.70 -14.43 10.25
N GLU A 97 -0.08 -13.94 11.19
CA GLU A 97 -0.65 -14.77 12.24
C GLU A 97 -1.64 -15.78 11.65
N TRP A 98 -2.51 -15.31 10.76
CA TRP A 98 -3.46 -16.14 10.03
C TRP A 98 -2.76 -17.23 9.23
N ILE A 99 -1.73 -16.88 8.45
CA ILE A 99 -1.05 -17.88 7.61
C ILE A 99 -0.26 -18.89 8.45
N TRP A 100 0.33 -18.49 9.58
CA TRP A 100 1.02 -19.41 10.47
C TRP A 100 0.06 -20.41 11.10
N THR A 101 -1.10 -19.95 11.58
CA THR A 101 -2.16 -20.83 12.11
C THR A 101 -2.65 -21.82 11.08
N GLU A 102 -2.85 -21.39 9.84
CA GLU A 102 -3.29 -22.28 8.76
C GLU A 102 -2.21 -23.31 8.40
N ILE A 103 -0.92 -22.93 8.44
CA ILE A 103 0.18 -23.86 8.20
C ILE A 103 0.32 -24.88 9.34
N ASP A 104 0.03 -24.49 10.57
CA ASP A 104 0.02 -25.39 11.71
C ASP A 104 -1.09 -26.45 11.64
N SER A 105 -2.13 -26.23 10.83
CA SER A 105 -3.17 -27.22 10.57
C SER A 105 -2.77 -28.21 9.45
N LEU A 106 -1.80 -27.87 8.60
CA LEU A 106 -1.39 -28.71 7.47
C LEU A 106 -0.83 -30.06 7.92
N SER A 107 -0.90 -31.07 7.04
CA SER A 107 -0.20 -32.33 7.26
C SER A 107 1.32 -32.16 7.16
N SER A 108 2.10 -33.08 7.74
CA SER A 108 3.57 -33.07 7.61
C SER A 108 4.05 -33.17 6.16
N ASN A 109 3.26 -33.81 5.29
CA ASN A 109 3.59 -33.91 3.87
C ASN A 109 3.34 -32.59 3.13
N ASP A 110 2.19 -31.95 3.40
CA ASP A 110 1.85 -30.64 2.82
C ASP A 110 2.84 -29.57 3.28
N TYR A 111 3.25 -29.59 4.55
CA TYR A 111 4.29 -28.70 5.07
C TYR A 111 5.61 -28.84 4.30
N LYS A 112 6.04 -30.07 3.99
CA LYS A 112 7.26 -30.31 3.19
C LYS A 112 7.14 -29.77 1.77
N ILE A 113 5.97 -29.94 1.14
CA ILE A 113 5.70 -29.41 -0.20
C ILE A 113 5.71 -27.87 -0.16
N LEU A 114 5.08 -27.26 0.86
CA LEU A 114 5.09 -25.82 1.05
C LEU A 114 6.51 -25.27 1.22
N LEU A 115 7.32 -25.92 2.06
CA LEU A 115 8.71 -25.56 2.27
C LEU A 115 9.54 -25.72 0.97
N GLN A 116 9.22 -26.70 0.13
CA GLN A 116 9.85 -26.88 -1.17
C GLN A 116 9.55 -25.69 -2.09
N PHE A 117 8.30 -25.20 -2.16
CA PHE A 117 7.95 -24.00 -2.92
C PHE A 117 8.73 -22.77 -2.44
N ILE A 118 8.95 -22.62 -1.13
CA ILE A 118 9.71 -21.49 -0.60
C ILE A 118 11.18 -21.60 -0.99
N LYS A 119 11.81 -22.76 -0.75
CA LYS A 119 13.23 -23.00 -1.00
C LYS A 119 13.59 -22.97 -2.49
N ASN A 120 12.69 -23.42 -3.36
CA ASN A 120 12.98 -23.50 -4.80
C ASN A 120 12.66 -22.20 -5.57
N GLY A 121 12.18 -21.16 -4.89
CA GLY A 121 11.81 -19.90 -5.52
C GLY A 121 10.43 -19.91 -6.21
N ASN A 122 9.47 -20.66 -5.67
CA ASN A 122 8.15 -20.92 -6.23
C ASN A 122 8.18 -21.56 -7.63
N LYS A 123 9.18 -22.41 -7.89
CA LYS A 123 9.24 -23.19 -9.12
C LYS A 123 8.13 -24.23 -9.11
N PRO A 124 7.58 -24.58 -10.29
CA PRO A 124 6.44 -25.47 -10.34
C PRO A 124 6.76 -26.86 -9.80
N TYR A 125 5.84 -27.37 -8.98
CA TYR A 125 5.86 -28.74 -8.49
C TYR A 125 5.06 -29.62 -9.44
N TYR A 126 5.62 -30.75 -9.86
CA TYR A 126 4.99 -31.68 -10.80
C TYR A 126 4.55 -32.94 -10.09
N SER A 127 3.31 -33.38 -10.33
CA SER A 127 2.82 -34.64 -9.80
C SER A 127 1.84 -35.30 -10.77
N SER A 128 1.93 -36.63 -10.86
CA SER A 128 1.04 -37.49 -11.64
C SER A 128 -0.14 -38.00 -10.80
N SER A 129 -0.15 -37.69 -9.50
CA SER A 129 -1.17 -38.13 -8.55
C SER A 129 -2.37 -37.19 -8.58
N ILE A 130 -3.56 -37.77 -8.41
CA ILE A 130 -4.77 -37.00 -8.16
C ILE A 130 -4.86 -36.76 -6.65
N TYR A 131 -4.67 -35.50 -6.25
CA TYR A 131 -4.89 -35.07 -4.87
C TYR A 131 -6.36 -34.73 -4.67
N CYS A 132 -6.97 -35.29 -3.62
CA CYS A 132 -8.37 -35.12 -3.25
C CYS A 132 -8.48 -34.74 -1.77
N GLY A 133 -9.60 -34.14 -1.37
CA GLY A 133 -9.84 -33.73 0.02
C GLY A 133 -9.03 -32.52 0.45
N ASP A 134 -8.90 -32.34 1.76
CA ASP A 134 -8.24 -31.19 2.39
C ASP A 134 -6.71 -31.37 2.38
N CYS A 135 -6.06 -30.93 1.30
CA CYS A 135 -4.60 -30.91 1.18
C CYS A 135 -4.13 -29.69 0.39
N LEU A 136 -2.86 -29.31 0.57
CA LEU A 136 -2.30 -28.08 -0.01
C LEU A 136 -2.44 -28.03 -1.54
N LEU A 137 -2.20 -29.15 -2.22
CA LEU A 137 -2.26 -29.23 -3.68
C LEU A 137 -3.69 -29.25 -4.25
N ASN A 138 -4.70 -29.32 -3.38
CA ASN A 138 -6.11 -29.21 -3.74
C ASN A 138 -6.76 -27.95 -3.14
N SER A 139 -5.99 -27.06 -2.52
CA SER A 139 -6.49 -25.82 -1.92
C SER A 139 -6.41 -24.62 -2.87
N GLU A 140 -7.06 -23.52 -2.51
CA GLU A 140 -7.01 -22.25 -3.26
C GLU A 140 -5.64 -21.57 -3.21
N TRP A 141 -4.72 -22.07 -2.39
CA TRP A 141 -3.37 -21.51 -2.25
C TRP A 141 -2.49 -21.84 -3.45
N VAL A 142 -2.84 -22.87 -4.22
CA VAL A 142 -2.00 -23.39 -5.30
C VAL A 142 -2.76 -23.37 -6.62
N HIS A 143 -2.17 -22.75 -7.63
CA HIS A 143 -2.64 -22.84 -9.00
C HIS A 143 -2.27 -24.20 -9.59
N LYS A 144 -3.29 -24.94 -10.03
CA LYS A 144 -3.14 -26.22 -10.72
C LYS A 144 -3.32 -26.03 -12.22
N THR A 145 -2.37 -26.54 -13.00
CA THR A 145 -2.43 -26.54 -14.47
C THR A 145 -2.11 -27.93 -14.99
N VAL A 146 -2.78 -28.36 -16.06
CA VAL A 146 -2.48 -29.65 -16.71
C VAL A 146 -1.24 -29.48 -17.58
N SER A 147 -0.17 -30.22 -17.26
CA SER A 147 1.08 -30.24 -18.04
C SER A 147 1.02 -31.31 -19.13
N LYS A 148 0.56 -32.52 -18.78
CA LYS A 148 0.26 -33.60 -19.73
C LYS A 148 -1.13 -34.17 -19.45
N PRO A 149 -2.06 -34.17 -20.42
CA PRO A 149 -3.39 -34.70 -20.19
C PRO A 149 -3.35 -36.22 -19.98
N ALA A 150 -4.27 -36.74 -19.18
CA ALA A 150 -4.47 -38.18 -19.06
C ALA A 150 -4.97 -38.74 -20.41
N LYS A 151 -4.50 -39.93 -20.77
CA LYS A 151 -4.87 -40.59 -22.03
C LYS A 151 -5.29 -42.02 -21.76
N GLN A 152 -6.34 -42.46 -22.44
CA GLN A 152 -6.71 -43.88 -22.48
C GLN A 152 -6.10 -44.51 -23.72
N GLU A 153 -5.39 -45.62 -23.53
CA GLU A 153 -4.83 -46.42 -24.61
C GLU A 153 -5.47 -47.81 -24.62
N LEU A 154 -5.79 -48.30 -25.81
CA LEU A 154 -6.38 -49.62 -25.99
C LEU A 154 -5.31 -50.69 -25.72
N ILE A 155 -5.58 -51.60 -24.78
CA ILE A 155 -4.69 -52.73 -24.52
C ILE A 155 -4.79 -53.68 -25.71
N GLN A 156 -3.70 -53.79 -26.50
CA GLN A 156 -3.63 -54.77 -27.57
C GLN A 156 -3.52 -56.19 -26.98
N SER A 157 -4.66 -56.85 -26.87
CA SER A 157 -4.71 -58.28 -26.54
C SER A 157 -4.08 -59.09 -27.67
N LYS A 158 -2.90 -59.67 -27.45
CA LYS A 158 -2.40 -60.81 -28.26
C LYS A 158 -3.32 -62.00 -27.95
N ARG A 159 -4.33 -62.25 -28.79
CA ARG A 159 -5.14 -63.47 -28.68
C ARG A 159 -4.44 -64.62 -29.38
N ASP A 160 -4.12 -65.67 -28.64
CA ASP A 160 -4.13 -67.02 -29.20
C ASP A 160 -5.59 -67.42 -29.43
N SER A 161 -5.90 -67.77 -30.67
CA SER A 161 -7.25 -68.02 -31.17
C SER A 161 -7.82 -69.34 -30.65
N SER A 162 -8.69 -69.32 -29.62
CA SER A 162 -9.53 -70.50 -29.34
C SER A 162 -10.89 -70.28 -28.64
N SER A 163 -11.32 -69.06 -28.29
CA SER A 163 -12.63 -68.87 -27.64
C SER A 163 -13.51 -67.79 -28.29
N ARG A 164 -14.73 -68.19 -28.68
CA ARG A 164 -15.82 -67.33 -29.22
C ARG A 164 -16.54 -66.55 -28.10
N ALA A 165 -15.81 -65.79 -27.29
CA ALA A 165 -16.40 -64.80 -26.41
C ALA A 165 -16.05 -63.40 -26.95
N SER A 166 -17.05 -62.56 -27.20
CA SER A 166 -16.85 -61.16 -27.53
C SER A 166 -16.29 -60.43 -26.31
N SER A 167 -14.96 -60.35 -26.22
CA SER A 167 -14.26 -59.61 -25.17
C SER A 167 -14.48 -58.11 -25.37
N LEU A 168 -14.97 -57.41 -24.33
CA LEU A 168 -14.96 -55.96 -24.31
C LEU A 168 -13.52 -55.43 -24.44
N PRO A 169 -13.29 -54.34 -25.17
CA PRO A 169 -11.97 -53.73 -25.27
C PRO A 169 -11.50 -53.28 -23.88
N ALA A 170 -10.33 -53.77 -23.46
CA ALA A 170 -9.69 -53.31 -22.23
C ALA A 170 -8.86 -52.07 -22.53
N TYR A 171 -8.95 -51.06 -21.67
CA TYR A 171 -8.22 -49.80 -21.78
C TYR A 171 -7.27 -49.63 -20.61
N GLU A 172 -6.09 -49.10 -20.87
CA GLU A 172 -5.15 -48.62 -19.85
C GLU A 172 -5.25 -47.10 -19.77
N THR A 173 -5.31 -46.55 -18.56
CA THR A 173 -5.36 -45.09 -18.35
C THR A 173 -3.98 -44.61 -17.93
N ILE A 174 -3.32 -43.85 -18.78
CA ILE A 174 -2.08 -43.13 -18.46
C ILE A 174 -2.47 -41.88 -17.68
N SER A 175 -2.05 -41.80 -16.41
CA SER A 175 -2.29 -40.63 -15.55
C SER A 175 -1.70 -39.37 -16.15
N GLY A 176 -2.48 -38.29 -16.13
CA GLY A 176 -1.99 -36.97 -16.51
C GLY A 176 -0.95 -36.45 -15.53
N THR A 177 -0.07 -35.56 -16.00
CA THR A 177 0.87 -34.82 -15.15
C THR A 177 0.32 -33.42 -14.90
N TYR A 178 0.24 -33.03 -13.64
CA TYR A 178 -0.20 -31.71 -13.21
C TYR A 178 0.98 -30.90 -12.71
N GLN A 179 0.88 -29.59 -12.93
CA GLN A 179 1.81 -28.58 -12.48
C GLN A 179 1.13 -27.72 -11.43
N TYR A 180 1.85 -27.46 -10.34
CA TYR A 180 1.37 -26.73 -9.18
C TYR A 180 2.30 -25.57 -8.90
N ILE A 181 1.74 -24.37 -8.70
CA ILE A 181 2.49 -23.16 -8.34
C ILE A 181 1.75 -22.47 -7.19
N LEU A 182 2.46 -22.05 -6.15
CA LEU A 182 1.85 -21.30 -5.06
C LEU A 182 1.40 -19.92 -5.56
N ARG A 183 0.21 -19.48 -5.13
CA ARG A 183 -0.32 -18.16 -5.44
C ARG A 183 0.66 -17.08 -4.97
N ASN A 184 0.82 -16.02 -5.76
CA ASN A 184 1.92 -15.08 -5.54
C ASN A 184 1.81 -14.31 -4.22
N ASP A 185 0.61 -13.91 -3.81
CA ASP A 185 0.33 -13.31 -2.50
C ASP A 185 0.80 -14.20 -1.35
N ILE A 186 0.39 -15.47 -1.33
CA ILE A 186 0.78 -16.46 -0.32
C ILE A 186 2.30 -16.68 -0.35
N TYR A 187 2.88 -16.83 -1.56
CA TYR A 187 4.31 -17.01 -1.70
C TYR A 187 5.12 -15.83 -1.16
N GLN A 188 4.75 -14.58 -1.48
CA GLN A 188 5.47 -13.41 -0.99
C GLN A 188 5.35 -13.29 0.54
N LEU A 189 4.17 -13.55 1.10
CA LEU A 189 3.95 -13.51 2.55
C LEU A 189 4.81 -14.54 3.27
N LEU A 190 4.86 -15.79 2.77
CA LEU A 190 5.69 -16.84 3.36
C LEU A 190 7.18 -16.61 3.15
N LYS A 191 7.58 -16.08 1.99
CA LYS A 191 8.96 -15.69 1.74
C LYS A 191 9.40 -14.59 2.69
N TYR A 192 8.57 -13.57 2.89
CA TYR A 192 8.81 -12.50 3.87
C TYR A 192 8.93 -13.06 5.28
N SER A 193 8.00 -13.94 5.68
CA SER A 193 8.00 -14.59 6.98
C SER A 193 9.29 -15.39 7.22
N TYR A 194 9.68 -16.23 6.26
CA TYR A 194 10.89 -17.04 6.34
C TYR A 194 12.18 -16.18 6.37
N ALA A 195 12.25 -15.13 5.56
CA ALA A 195 13.41 -14.25 5.52
C ALA A 195 13.56 -13.39 6.79
N THR A 196 12.45 -12.98 7.41
CA THR A 196 12.44 -12.06 8.55
C THR A 196 12.52 -12.80 9.88
N TYR A 197 11.79 -13.91 10.02
CA TYR A 197 11.64 -14.64 11.27
C TYR A 197 12.28 -16.03 11.26
N GLY A 198 12.77 -16.50 10.10
CA GLY A 198 13.35 -17.85 9.95
C GLY A 198 12.32 -18.98 10.01
N ARG A 199 11.02 -18.67 10.04
CA ARG A 199 9.93 -19.63 10.22
C ARG A 199 8.74 -19.33 9.30
N ILE A 200 7.91 -20.34 9.10
CA ILE A 200 6.67 -20.26 8.29
C ILE A 200 5.44 -20.77 9.05
N SER A 201 5.59 -21.08 10.33
CA SER A 201 4.59 -21.66 11.23
C SER A 201 4.88 -21.21 12.66
N HIS A 202 3.92 -21.34 13.59
CA HIS A 202 4.21 -21.09 15.01
C HIS A 202 5.09 -22.19 15.59
N PHE A 203 4.84 -23.44 15.18
CA PHE A 203 5.57 -24.59 15.68
C PHE A 203 6.63 -25.07 14.70
N GLU A 204 7.77 -25.47 15.25
CA GLU A 204 8.80 -26.18 14.50
C GLU A 204 8.37 -27.63 14.28
N ARG A 205 8.57 -28.16 13.07
CA ARG A 205 8.10 -29.47 12.63
C ARG A 205 9.18 -30.28 11.94
#